data_AF-A0A2N2W8Y2-F1
#
_entry.id   AF-A0A2N2W8Y2-F1
#
_cell.length_a   1.000
_cell.length_b   1.000
_cell.length_c   1.000
_cell.angle_alpha   90.00
_cell.angle_beta   90.00
_cell.angle_gamma   90.00
#
_symmetry.space_group_name_H-M   'P 1'
#
loop_
_entity.id
_entity.type
_entity.pdbx_description
1 polymer ?
#
loop_
_entity_poly.entity_id
_entity_poly.type
_entity_poly.pdbx_seq_one_letter_code
_entity_poly.pdbx_strand_id
1 'polypeptide(L)'
;MRPKVYIAIPVLNEIDNLPNLIKDLNAQQVVNWEAVFCINQPDEWWGNNEKRALCENNQASINWLTALDHENIHIIDKSSPGKGWIGKNHGVGWARKTAMDTV
;
A
#
# COMPACT_ATOMS: atom_id res chain seq x y z
N MET A 1 15.98 -23.71 -7.44
CA MET A 1 14.70 -23.20 -6.92
C MET A 1 14.97 -21.80 -6.37
N ARG A 2 14.23 -20.76 -6.80
CA ARG A 2 14.37 -19.42 -6.21
C ARG A 2 13.57 -19.37 -4.91
N PRO A 3 14.09 -18.80 -3.82
CA PRO A 3 13.31 -18.62 -2.60
C PRO A 3 12.11 -17.69 -2.86
N LYS A 4 11.00 -17.98 -2.20
CA LYS A 4 9.82 -17.09 -2.18
C LYS A 4 10.01 -16.03 -1.09
N VAL A 5 9.80 -14.76 -1.42
CA VAL A 5 9.89 -13.61 -0.51
C VAL A 5 8.55 -12.90 -0.46
N TYR A 6 7.98 -12.78 0.73
CA TYR A 6 6.78 -11.99 0.96
C TYR A 6 7.17 -10.59 1.45
N ILE A 7 6.59 -9.56 0.86
CA ILE A 7 6.94 -8.16 1.11
C ILE A 7 5.70 -7.42 1.63
N ALA A 8 5.81 -6.86 2.84
CA ALA A 8 4.77 -6.03 3.43
C ALA A 8 5.12 -4.55 3.26
N ILE A 9 4.34 -3.82 2.44
CA ILE A 9 4.65 -2.45 2.04
C ILE A 9 3.54 -1.52 2.57
N PRO A 10 3.78 -0.80 3.68
CA PRO A 10 2.89 0.28 4.08
C PRO A 10 3.09 1.48 3.14
N VAL A 11 1.99 2.00 2.60
CA VAL A 11 1.99 3.10 1.61
C VAL A 11 1.23 4.29 2.20
N LEU A 12 1.84 5.48 2.15
CA LEU A 12 1.21 6.75 2.50
C LEU A 12 1.87 7.88 1.68
N ASN A 13 1.13 8.44 0.73
CA ASN A 13 1.58 9.54 -0.13
C ASN A 13 2.84 9.21 -0.98
N GLU A 14 2.78 8.09 -1.71
CA GLU A 14 3.96 7.49 -2.37
C GLU A 14 3.75 7.18 -3.87
N ILE A 15 2.67 7.68 -4.49
CA ILE A 15 2.36 7.37 -5.91
C ILE A 15 3.55 7.60 -6.86
N ASP A 16 4.36 8.64 -6.62
CA ASP A 16 5.50 8.97 -7.48
C ASP A 16 6.63 7.93 -7.40
N ASN A 17 6.70 7.16 -6.31
CA ASN A 17 7.73 6.15 -6.08
C ASN A 17 7.28 4.73 -6.47
N LEU A 18 5.98 4.45 -6.48
CA LEU A 18 5.44 3.13 -6.79
C LEU A 18 5.87 2.59 -8.16
N PRO A 19 5.89 3.36 -9.27
CA PRO A 19 6.35 2.86 -10.57
C PRO A 19 7.79 2.33 -10.56
N ASN A 20 8.69 3.04 -9.87
CA ASN A 20 10.08 2.62 -9.76
C ASN A 20 10.22 1.36 -8.91
N LEU A 21 9.48 1.28 -7.80
CA LEU A 21 9.46 0.09 -6.96
C LEU A 21 8.97 -1.15 -7.72
N ILE A 22 7.88 -1.05 -8.47
CA ILE A 22 7.37 -2.17 -9.27
C ILE A 22 8.36 -2.58 -10.36
N LYS A 23 9.00 -1.60 -11.02
CA LYS A 23 10.07 -1.87 -11.98
C LYS A 23 11.22 -2.67 -11.34
N ASP A 24 11.66 -2.28 -10.14
CA ASP A 24 12.75 -2.93 -9.42
C ASP A 24 12.37 -4.34 -8.92
N LEU A 25 11.12 -4.54 -8.49
CA LEU A 25 10.59 -5.85 -8.12
C LEU A 25 10.51 -6.78 -9.35
N ASN A 26 10.04 -6.28 -10.49
CA ASN A 26 9.98 -7.04 -11.74
C ASN A 26 11.36 -7.42 -12.29
N ALA A 27 12.39 -6.65 -11.97
CA ALA A 27 13.76 -6.93 -12.38
C ALA A 27 14.47 -7.98 -11.49
N GLN A 28 13.85 -8.45 -10.40
CA GLN A 28 14.49 -9.42 -9.50
C GLN A 28 14.78 -10.76 -10.18
N GLN A 29 16.04 -11.20 -10.13
CA GLN A 29 16.48 -12.47 -10.74
C GLN A 29 16.75 -13.58 -9.70
N VAL A 30 16.86 -13.22 -8.42
CA VAL A 30 17.29 -14.15 -7.36
C VAL A 30 16.10 -14.75 -6.61
N VAL A 31 15.01 -13.99 -6.44
CA VAL A 31 13.85 -14.35 -5.63
C VAL A 31 12.58 -14.40 -6.46
N ASN A 32 11.59 -15.16 -6.02
CA ASN A 32 10.20 -15.00 -6.45
C ASN A 32 9.50 -14.18 -5.38
N TRP A 33 8.91 -13.04 -5.73
CA TRP A 33 8.32 -12.13 -4.76
C TRP A 33 6.79 -12.14 -4.81
N GLU A 34 6.17 -11.83 -3.68
CA GLU A 34 4.76 -11.51 -3.55
C GLU A 34 4.65 -10.33 -2.59
N ALA A 35 3.88 -9.30 -2.94
CA ALA A 35 3.86 -8.05 -2.23
C ALA A 35 2.44 -7.66 -1.82
N VAL A 36 2.28 -7.30 -0.54
CA VAL A 36 1.06 -6.74 0.02
C VAL A 36 1.26 -5.25 0.27
N PHE A 37 0.54 -4.42 -0.47
CA PHE A 37 0.54 -2.98 -0.33
C PHE A 37 -0.63 -2.56 0.56
N CYS A 38 -0.34 -2.03 1.74
CA CYS A 38 -1.35 -1.46 2.64
C CYS A 38 -1.34 0.06 2.50
N ILE A 39 -2.27 0.59 1.69
CA ILE A 39 -2.45 2.03 1.50
C ILE A 39 -3.27 2.56 2.66
N ASN A 40 -2.69 3.48 3.43
CA ASN A 40 -3.13 3.66 4.80
C ASN A 40 -3.20 5.14 5.22
N GLN A 41 -4.26 5.48 5.96
CA GLN A 41 -4.44 6.75 6.66
C GLN A 41 -5.57 6.64 7.69
N PRO A 42 -5.65 7.53 8.69
CA PRO A 42 -6.88 7.74 9.46
C PRO A 42 -8.05 8.14 8.55
N ASP A 43 -9.25 7.61 8.83
CA ASP A 43 -10.45 7.90 8.04
C ASP A 43 -10.86 9.39 8.15
N GLU A 44 -10.68 9.98 9.33
CA GLU A 44 -10.96 11.39 9.61
C GLU A 44 -10.17 12.37 8.73
N TRP A 45 -9.06 11.94 8.12
CA TRP A 45 -8.27 12.80 7.23
C TRP A 45 -9.05 13.25 5.98
N TRP A 46 -10.07 12.50 5.56
CA TRP A 46 -10.92 12.91 4.44
C TRP A 46 -11.69 14.22 4.70
N GLY A 47 -12.01 14.49 5.97
CA GLY A 47 -12.66 15.73 6.43
C GLY A 47 -11.68 16.83 6.83
N ASN A 48 -10.37 16.58 6.77
CA ASN A 48 -9.34 17.55 7.13
C ASN A 48 -8.71 18.15 5.86
N ASN A 49 -8.93 19.45 5.64
CA ASN A 49 -8.43 20.17 4.47
C ASN A 49 -6.89 20.10 4.31
N GLU A 50 -6.13 20.07 5.40
CA GLU A 50 -4.66 19.98 5.35
C GLU A 50 -4.16 18.58 4.97
N LYS A 51 -5.00 17.56 5.16
CA LYS A 51 -4.68 16.15 4.87
C LYS A 51 -5.34 15.64 3.60
N ARG A 52 -6.29 16.39 3.04
CA ARG A 52 -7.07 16.01 1.87
C ARG A 52 -6.20 15.59 0.69
N ALA A 53 -5.13 16.35 0.41
CA ALA A 53 -4.18 16.03 -0.66
C ALA A 53 -3.50 14.67 -0.48
N LEU A 54 -3.18 14.27 0.76
CA LEU A 54 -2.61 12.95 1.04
C LEU A 54 -3.63 11.82 0.77
N CYS A 55 -4.91 12.09 1.06
CA CYS A 55 -5.99 11.15 0.81
C CYS A 55 -6.17 10.90 -0.69
N GLU A 56 -6.14 11.98 -1.47
CA GLU A 56 -6.24 11.92 -2.93
C GLU A 56 -5.02 11.24 -3.55
N ASN A 57 -3.82 11.48 -3.03
CA ASN A 57 -2.60 10.79 -3.44
C ASN A 57 -2.66 9.28 -3.15
N ASN A 58 -3.15 8.91 -1.97
CA ASN A 58 -3.38 7.50 -1.62
C ASN A 58 -4.42 6.85 -2.52
N GLN A 59 -5.49 7.56 -2.88
CA GLN A 59 -6.47 7.05 -3.85
C GLN A 59 -5.84 6.84 -5.23
N ALA A 60 -4.97 7.75 -5.67
CA ALA A 60 -4.21 7.56 -6.91
C ALA A 60 -3.30 6.33 -6.83
N SER A 61 -2.70 6.05 -5.67
CA SER A 61 -1.91 4.84 -5.40
C SER A 61 -2.74 3.56 -5.53
N ILE A 62 -3.93 3.52 -4.94
CA ILE A 62 -4.86 2.38 -5.06
C ILE A 62 -5.25 2.17 -6.52
N ASN A 63 -5.66 3.24 -7.21
CA ASN A 63 -6.12 3.17 -8.59
C ASN A 63 -5.01 2.67 -9.52
N TRP A 64 -3.79 3.21 -9.36
CA TRP A 64 -2.64 2.81 -10.16
C TRP A 64 -2.25 1.35 -9.93
N LEU A 65 -2.12 0.92 -8.66
CA LEU A 65 -1.81 -0.48 -8.33
C LEU A 65 -2.87 -1.44 -8.84
N THR A 66 -4.16 -1.07 -8.74
CA THR A 66 -5.26 -1.89 -9.25
C THR A 66 -5.22 -2.00 -10.77
N ALA A 67 -4.90 -0.91 -11.46
CA ALA A 67 -4.81 -0.88 -12.92
C ALA A 67 -3.63 -1.69 -13.50
N LEU A 68 -2.62 -2.02 -12.68
CA LEU A 68 -1.54 -2.90 -13.12
C LEU A 68 -1.98 -4.35 -13.34
N ASP A 69 -3.05 -4.80 -12.66
CA ASP A 69 -3.56 -6.18 -12.71
C ASP A 69 -2.44 -7.23 -12.54
N HIS A 70 -1.54 -6.98 -11.59
CA HIS A 70 -0.32 -7.76 -11.43
C HIS A 70 -0.53 -8.92 -10.43
N GLU A 71 -0.32 -10.16 -10.88
CA GLU A 71 -0.64 -11.38 -10.10
C GLU A 71 0.05 -11.48 -8.73
N ASN A 72 1.25 -10.92 -8.59
CA ASN A 72 2.03 -10.95 -7.34
C ASN A 72 1.73 -9.77 -6.39
N ILE A 73 0.71 -8.95 -6.69
CA ILE A 73 0.37 -7.76 -5.91
C ILE A 73 -1.00 -7.94 -5.24
N HIS A 74 -1.02 -7.77 -3.92
CA HIS A 74 -2.23 -7.67 -3.13
C HIS A 74 -2.38 -6.27 -2.55
N ILE A 75 -3.60 -5.74 -2.58
CA ILE A 75 -3.89 -4.39 -2.11
C ILE A 75 -4.80 -4.47 -0.89
N ILE A 76 -4.36 -3.86 0.21
CA ILE A 76 -5.17 -3.60 1.39
C ILE A 76 -5.54 -2.12 1.38
N ASP A 77 -6.81 -1.85 1.09
CA ASP A 77 -7.38 -0.50 1.10
C ASP A 77 -7.77 -0.09 2.51
N LYS A 78 -6.92 0.73 3.12
CA LYS A 78 -7.14 1.43 4.39
C LYS A 78 -7.04 2.94 4.22
N SER A 79 -7.53 3.41 3.07
CA SER A 79 -7.52 4.83 2.73
C SER A 79 -8.81 5.33 2.11
N SER A 80 -9.53 4.55 1.30
CA SER A 80 -10.81 5.01 0.73
C SER A 80 -11.79 5.48 1.82
N PRO A 81 -12.70 6.44 1.53
CA PRO A 81 -13.65 6.96 2.52
C PRO A 81 -14.45 5.83 3.20
N GLY A 82 -14.47 5.81 4.53
CA GLY A 82 -15.14 4.79 5.33
C GLY A 82 -14.32 3.50 5.53
N LYS A 83 -13.13 3.39 4.94
CA LYS A 83 -12.22 2.26 5.11
C LYS A 83 -10.93 2.61 5.85
N GLY A 84 -10.68 3.90 6.10
CA GLY A 84 -9.50 4.35 6.84
C GLY A 84 -9.43 3.81 8.26
N TRP A 85 -8.29 4.06 8.93
CA TRP A 85 -8.13 3.68 10.33
C TRP A 85 -9.01 4.53 11.25
N ILE A 86 -9.57 3.88 12.27
CA ILE A 86 -10.39 4.51 13.32
C ILE A 86 -9.75 4.23 14.68
N GLY A 87 -9.73 5.24 15.56
CA GLY A 87 -9.18 5.11 16.91
C GLY A 87 -7.65 5.05 16.93
N LYS A 88 -7.06 4.45 17.96
CA LYS A 88 -5.62 4.54 18.27
C LYS A 88 -4.72 3.66 17.38
N ASN A 89 -5.30 2.75 16.61
CA ASN A 89 -4.58 1.81 15.76
C ASN A 89 -4.42 2.38 14.36
N HIS A 90 -3.60 3.43 14.23
CA HIS A 90 -3.32 4.09 12.96
C HIS A 90 -1.80 4.23 12.72
N GLY A 91 -1.43 4.52 11.48
CA GLY A 91 -0.05 4.80 11.08
C GLY A 91 0.75 3.60 10.60
N VAL A 92 2.02 3.85 10.27
CA VAL A 92 2.88 2.91 9.52
C VAL A 92 3.11 1.57 10.23
N GLY A 93 3.21 1.57 11.56
CA GLY A 93 3.40 0.34 12.33
C GLY A 93 2.19 -0.59 12.23
N TRP A 94 0.99 -0.02 12.29
CA TRP A 94 -0.26 -0.76 12.17
C TRP A 94 -0.51 -1.25 10.73
N ALA A 95 -0.21 -0.41 9.74
CA ALA A 95 -0.27 -0.79 8.32
C ALA A 95 0.69 -1.95 8.00
N ARG A 96 1.93 -1.90 8.53
CA ARG A 96 2.91 -2.99 8.38
C ARG A 96 2.42 -4.29 9.01
N LYS A 97 1.93 -4.24 10.26
CA LYS A 97 1.35 -5.42 10.93
C LYS A 97 0.21 -6.00 10.09
N THR A 98 -0.71 -5.15 9.62
CA THR A 98 -1.85 -5.57 8.79
C THR A 98 -1.41 -6.28 7.52
N ALA A 99 -0.38 -5.78 6.83
CA ALA A 99 0.17 -6.42 5.64
C ALA A 99 0.96 -7.71 5.94
N MET A 100 1.62 -7.79 7.10
CA MET A 100 2.31 -9.01 7.52
C MET A 100 1.34 -10.11 7.93
N ASP A 101 0.18 -9.78 8.52
CA ASP A 101 -0.83 -10.75 8.94
C ASP A 101 -1.54 -11.44 7.75
N THR A 102 -1.32 -10.99 6.50
CA THR A 102 -1.91 -11.58 5.28
C THR A 102 -1.01 -12.55 4.51
N VAL A 103 0.27 -12.64 4.87
CA VAL A 103 1.29 -13.46 4.17
C VAL A 103 1.71 -14.70 4.96
#